data_AF-D3LVJ5-F1
#
_entry.id   AF-D3LVJ5-F1
#
_cell.length_a   1.000
_cell.length_b   1.000
_cell.length_c   1.000
_cell.angle_alpha   90.00
_cell.angle_beta   90.00
_cell.angle_gamma   90.00
#
_symmetry.space_group_name_H-M   'P 1'
#
loop_
_entity.id
_entity.type
_entity.pdbx_description
1 polymer ?
#
loop_
_entity_poly.entity_id
_entity_poly.type
_entity_poly.pdbx_seq_one_letter_code
_entity_poly.pdbx_strand_id
1 'polypeptide(L)' 'MSQIAKKHLLAGIIFGDPETGEYIYLPGGEVGVREPLCVFEHARQTEDISLEKAGELVEHLTLKPCTHPRLGQRSF' A
#
# COMPACT_ATOMS: atom_id res chain seq x y z
N MET A 1 7.65 11.87 6.08
CA MET A 1 7.29 11.53 4.69
C MET A 1 8.27 10.51 4.17
N SER A 2 7.90 9.24 4.22
CA SER A 2 8.72 8.14 3.71
C SER A 2 8.87 8.18 2.20
N GLN A 3 9.98 8.71 1.71
CA GLN A 3 10.31 8.59 0.29
C GLN A 3 10.56 7.12 -0.11
N ILE A 4 10.94 6.28 0.85
CA ILE A 4 11.22 4.86 0.63
C ILE A 4 9.91 4.08 0.47
N ALA A 5 8.94 4.25 1.38
CA ALA A 5 7.65 3.56 1.27
C ALA A 5 6.94 3.87 -0.06
N LYS A 6 6.92 5.15 -0.46
CA LYS A 6 6.33 5.57 -1.73
C LYS A 6 6.98 4.90 -2.94
N LYS A 7 8.32 4.82 -2.98
CA LYS A 7 9.03 4.11 -4.06
C LYS A 7 8.73 2.61 -4.08
N HIS A 8 8.61 1.98 -2.92
CA HIS A 8 8.22 0.58 -2.81
C HIS A 8 6.80 0.34 -3.30
N LEU A 9 5.85 1.19 -2.92
CA LEU A 9 4.46 1.13 -3.42
C LEU A 9 4.39 1.29 -4.94
N LEU A 10 5.14 2.25 -5.51
CA LEU A 10 5.26 2.42 -6.96
C LEU A 10 5.88 1.21 -7.68
N ALA A 11 6.70 0.42 -6.97
CA ALA A 11 7.26 -0.83 -7.47
C ALA A 11 6.34 -2.04 -7.23
N GLY A 12 5.13 -1.85 -6.70
CA GLY A 12 4.16 -2.92 -6.42
C GLY A 12 4.46 -3.71 -5.15
N ILE A 13 5.31 -3.22 -4.26
CA ILE A 13 5.50 -3.80 -2.93
C ILE A 13 4.26 -3.50 -2.08
N ILE A 14 3.75 -4.53 -1.42
CA ILE A 14 2.63 -4.44 -0.50
C ILE A 14 3.17 -4.24 0.90
N PHE A 15 2.69 -3.22 1.59
CA PHE A 15 2.91 -3.05 3.03
C PHE A 15 1.68 -3.55 3.77
N GLY A 16 1.88 -4.14 4.93
CA GLY A 16 0.77 -4.51 5.78
C GLY A 16 1.19 -5.11 7.11
N ASP A 17 0.15 -5.44 7.87
CA ASP A 17 0.24 -6.18 9.12
C ASP A 17 -0.82 -7.32 9.07
N PRO A 18 -0.37 -8.59 8.95
CA PRO A 18 -1.28 -9.73 8.94
C PRO A 18 -2.07 -9.93 10.24
N GLU A 19 -1.61 -9.39 11.38
CA GLU A 19 -2.31 -9.51 12.66
C GLU A 19 -3.53 -8.59 12.70
N THR A 20 -3.41 -7.37 12.17
CA THR A 20 -4.52 -6.39 12.10
C THR A 20 -5.35 -6.52 10.82
N GLY A 21 -4.82 -7.18 9.79
CA GLY A 21 -5.44 -7.27 8.47
C GLY A 21 -5.41 -5.94 7.72
N GLU A 22 -4.42 -5.10 8.02
CA GLU A 22 -4.22 -3.81 7.37
C GLU A 22 -3.22 -3.92 6.24
N TYR A 23 -3.56 -3.42 5.06
CA TYR A 23 -2.70 -3.51 3.88
C TYR A 23 -2.74 -2.22 3.06
N ILE A 24 -1.58 -1.81 2.55
CA ILE A 24 -1.43 -0.69 1.63
C ILE A 24 -0.68 -1.15 0.39
N TYR A 25 -1.25 -0.91 -0.78
CA TYR A 25 -0.63 -1.25 -2.06
C TYR A 25 -1.06 -0.33 -3.19
N LEU A 26 -0.28 -0.31 -4.28
CA LEU A 26 -0.65 0.35 -5.52
C LEU A 26 -1.38 -0.65 -6.45
N PRO A 27 -2.63 -0.42 -6.85
CA PRO A 27 -3.32 -1.28 -7.80
C PRO A 27 -2.70 -1.17 -9.20
N GLY A 28 -2.72 -2.25 -9.98
CA GLY A 28 -2.09 -2.31 -11.31
C GLY A 28 -2.59 -1.26 -12.31
N GLY A 29 -3.84 -0.80 -12.17
CA GLY A 29 -4.42 0.26 -13.01
C GLY A 29 -3.82 1.65 -12.79
N GLU A 30 -3.14 1.87 -11.66
CA GLU A 30 -2.53 3.16 -11.28
C GLU A 30 -1.05 3.24 -11.66
N VAL A 31 -0.49 2.18 -12.25
CA VAL A 31 0.91 2.12 -12.66
C VAL A 31 1.18 3.11 -13.80
N GLY A 32 2.10 4.04 -13.57
CA GLY A 32 2.48 5.07 -14.54
C GLY A 32 1.52 6.27 -14.61
N VAL A 33 0.49 6.30 -13.77
CA VAL A 33 -0.38 7.47 -13.61
C VAL A 33 0.39 8.60 -12.93
N ARG A 34 0.12 9.85 -13.34
CA ARG A 34 0.82 11.04 -12.83
C ARG A 34 0.61 11.25 -11.33
N GLU A 35 -0.61 11.04 -10.87
CA GLU A 35 -1.05 11.20 -9.48
C GLU A 35 -1.76 9.91 -9.05
N PRO A 36 -0.98 8.85 -8.76
CA PRO A 36 -1.54 7.53 -8.54
C PRO A 36 -2.22 7.42 -7.18
N LEU A 37 -3.27 6.61 -7.11
CA LEU A 37 -3.96 6.24 -5.88
C LEU A 37 -3.52 4.86 -5.39
N CYS A 38 -3.26 4.75 -4.09
CA CYS A 38 -3.06 3.47 -3.41
C CYS A 38 -4.36 3.03 -2.76
N VAL A 39 -4.50 1.72 -2.56
CA VAL A 39 -5.59 1.15 -1.76
C VAL A 39 -5.08 0.94 -0.34
N PHE A 40 -5.88 1.37 0.64
CA PHE A 40 -5.73 0.99 2.04
C PHE A 40 -6.88 0.07 2.43
N GLU A 41 -6.54 -1.19 2.75
CA GLU A 41 -7.48 -2.16 3.30
C GLU A 41 -7.38 -2.14 4.83
N HIS A 42 -8.50 -1.95 5.52
CA HIS A 42 -8.59 -2.03 6.99
C HIS A 42 -10.02 -2.37 7.40
N ALA A 43 -10.21 -3.10 8.49
CA ALA A 43 -11.54 -3.36 9.09
C ALA A 43 -12.65 -3.80 8.10
N ARG A 44 -12.30 -4.57 7.05
CA ARG A 44 -13.18 -5.00 5.93
C ARG A 44 -13.66 -3.89 5.00
N GLN A 45 -12.98 -2.75 5.01
CA GLN A 45 -13.18 -1.63 4.10
C GLN A 45 -11.94 -1.45 3.24
N THR A 46 -12.13 -0.79 2.11
CA THR A 46 -11.08 -0.44 1.16
C THR A 46 -11.24 1.04 0.84
N GLU A 47 -10.19 1.82 1.01
CA GLU A 47 -10.18 3.25 0.74
C GLU A 47 -9.10 3.58 -0.29
N ASP A 48 -9.46 4.43 -1.26
CA ASP A 48 -8.49 5.02 -2.18
C ASP A 48 -7.81 6.21 -1.48
N ILE A 49 -6.49 6.15 -1.37
CA ILE A 49 -5.67 7.16 -0.72
C ILE A 49 -4.55 7.62 -1.65
N SER A 50 -4.10 8.87 -1.50
CA SER A 50 -2.96 9.35 -2.27
C SER A 50 -1.67 8.62 -1.89
N LEU A 51 -0.72 8.58 -2.81
CA LEU A 51 0.62 8.01 -2.55
C LEU A 51 1.30 8.69 -1.34
N GLU A 52 1.11 9.99 -1.17
CA GLU A 52 1.56 10.77 -0.01
C GLU A 52 0.97 10.20 1.29
N LYS A 53 -0.36 10.04 1.34
CA LYS A 53 -1.04 9.53 2.51
C LYS A 53 -0.67 8.09 2.81
N ALA A 54 -0.50 7.27 1.77
CA ALA A 54 -0.04 5.90 1.88
C ALA A 54 1.35 5.82 2.54
N GLY A 55 2.29 6.65 2.10
CA GLY A 55 3.63 6.72 2.70
C GLY A 55 3.62 7.15 4.18
N GLU A 56 2.72 8.04 4.57
CA GLU A 56 2.53 8.44 5.97
C GLU A 56 1.95 7.30 6.82
N LEU A 57 0.92 6.62 6.31
CA LEU A 57 0.28 5.51 7.03
C LEU A 57 1.21 4.32 7.20
N VAL A 58 2.04 4.00 6.20
CA VAL A 58 3.08 2.96 6.34
C VAL A 58 4.03 3.27 7.50
N GLU A 59 4.44 4.53 7.68
CA GLU A 59 5.28 4.93 8.81
C GLU A 59 4.52 4.93 10.13
N HIS A 60 3.32 5.51 10.14
CA HIS A 60 2.52 5.69 11.36
C HIS A 60 2.05 4.36 11.96
N LEU A 61 1.56 3.45 11.11
CA LEU A 61 1.13 2.11 11.49
C LEU A 61 2.30 1.11 11.53
N THR A 62 3.51 1.56 11.20
CA THR A 62 4.73 0.73 11.20
C THR A 62 4.64 -0.51 10.30
N LEU A 63 3.81 -0.44 9.25
CA LEU A 63 3.55 -1.56 8.33
C LEU A 63 4.84 -2.07 7.68
N LYS A 64 4.91 -3.37 7.43
CA LYS A 64 6.08 -4.02 6.85
C LYS A 64 5.78 -4.55 5.45
N PRO A 65 6.78 -4.64 4.56
CA PRO A 65 6.63 -5.41 3.34
C PRO A 65 6.12 -6.82 3.68
N CYS A 66 5.00 -7.23 3.06
CA CYS A 66 4.34 -8.48 3.39
C CYS A 66 3.76 -9.16 2.15
N THR A 67 3.25 -10.37 2.35
CA THR A 67 2.49 -11.11 1.34
C THR A 67 1.01 -10.93 1.64
N HIS A 68 0.28 -10.34 0.69
CA HIS A 68 -1.16 -10.18 0.80
C HIS A 68 -1.88 -11.52 0.63
N PRO A 69 -2.90 -11.85 1.44
CA PRO A 69 -3.61 -13.13 1.34
C PRO A 69 -4.29 -13.37 -0.01
N ARG A 70 -4.69 -12.30 -0.71
CA ARG A 70 -5.31 -12.40 -2.06
C ARG A 70 -4.38 -12.08 -3.23
N LEU A 71 -3.44 -11.15 -3.05
CA LEU A 71 -2.60 -10.64 -4.15
C LEU A 71 -1.24 -11.34 -4.21
N GLY A 72 -0.81 -11.98 -3.12
CA GLY A 72 0.51 -12.58 -3.02
C GLY A 72 1.59 -11.53 -2.70
N GLN A 73 2.76 -11.67 -3.32
CA GLN A 73 3.96 -10.88 -2.96
C GLN A 73 4.00 -9.49 -3.60
N ARG A 74 3.19 -9.26 -4.64
CA ARG A 74 3.14 -8.01 -5.42
C ARG A 74 1.69 -7.66 -5.74
N SER A 75 1.43 -6.37 -5.92
CA SER A 75 0.07 -5.90 -6.24
C SER A 75 -0.25 -5.92 -7.74
N PHE A 76 0.76 -6.07 -8.60
CA PHE A 76 0.65 -6.23 -10.05
C PHE A 76 1.89 -6.93 -10.61
#